data_AF-A0A9N9P6Z7-F1
#
_entry.id   AF-A0A9N9P6Z7-F1
#
_cell.length_a   1.000
_cell.length_b   1.000
_cell.length_c   1.000
_cell.angle_alpha   90.00
_cell.angle_beta   90.00
_cell.angle_gamma   90.00
#
_symmetry.space_group_name_H-M   'P 1'
#
loop_
_entity.id
_entity.type
_entity.pdbx_description
1 polymer ?
#
loop_
_entity_poly.entity_id
_entity_poly.type
_entity_poly.pdbx_seq_one_letter_code
_entity_poly.pdbx_strand_id
1 'polypeptide(L)'
;KAYEKRDTSTFWKHLRSKHLDKINDILEEISELLEFSEEIFKKKLLNWIVTDDQAFISIENPAFQEILKYLRSNIKISSAAIIRKELDKNFDKTKKEIKQELKLLAITCDNASNMDKMLQYISSNKNINFNIKNQHIRCFAHIINLAARDLIKELYFKIEFYNDNDILKDKDIEKLNNIIFR
;
A
#
# COMPACT_ATOMS: atom_id res chain seq x y z
N LYS A 1 -23.65 -49.28 -11.66
CA LYS A 1 -23.51 -48.38 -12.83
C LYS A 1 -22.03 -48.07 -13.01
N ALA A 2 -21.40 -48.72 -13.99
CA ALA A 2 -19.98 -48.52 -14.29
C ALA A 2 -19.79 -47.15 -14.99
N TYR A 3 -18.86 -46.35 -14.51
CA TYR A 3 -18.35 -45.20 -15.25
C TYR A 3 -17.44 -45.73 -16.37
N GLU A 4 -17.94 -45.73 -17.60
CA GLU A 4 -17.11 -45.95 -18.80
C GLU A 4 -16.03 -44.88 -18.86
N LYS A 5 -14.76 -45.30 -18.88
CA LYS A 5 -13.61 -44.46 -19.24
C LYS A 5 -13.80 -44.00 -20.69
N ARG A 6 -14.30 -42.78 -20.88
CA ARG A 6 -14.34 -42.15 -22.21
C ARG A 6 -12.91 -41.82 -22.63
N ASP A 7 -12.47 -42.42 -23.72
CA ASP A 7 -11.15 -42.20 -24.29
C ASP A 7 -11.04 -40.76 -24.85
N THR A 8 -10.09 -39.98 -24.34
CA THR A 8 -9.83 -38.60 -24.76
C THR A 8 -8.92 -38.54 -26.00
N SER A 9 -8.48 -39.68 -26.54
CA SER A 9 -7.58 -39.76 -27.69
C SER A 9 -8.08 -39.00 -28.91
N THR A 10 -9.39 -39.04 -29.18
CA THR A 10 -10.02 -38.32 -30.30
C THR A 10 -9.97 -36.81 -30.11
N PHE A 11 -10.20 -36.34 -28.89
CA PHE A 11 -10.06 -34.92 -28.53
C PHE A 11 -8.61 -34.47 -28.69
N TRP A 12 -7.65 -35.25 -28.19
CA TRP A 12 -6.22 -34.93 -28.33
C TRP A 12 -5.73 -34.94 -29.78
N LYS A 13 -6.28 -35.82 -30.63
CA LYS A 13 -6.01 -35.82 -32.08
C LYS A 13 -6.58 -34.58 -32.75
N HIS A 14 -7.82 -34.22 -32.42
CA HIS A 14 -8.46 -33.01 -32.95
C HIS A 14 -7.69 -31.75 -32.55
N LEU A 15 -7.39 -31.61 -31.26
CA LEU A 15 -6.64 -30.48 -30.70
C LEU A 15 -5.28 -30.32 -31.38
N ARG A 16 -4.51 -31.42 -31.53
CA ARG A 16 -3.22 -31.39 -32.23
C ARG A 16 -3.32 -31.09 -33.72
N SER A 17 -4.41 -31.48 -34.40
CA SER A 17 -4.56 -31.20 -35.83
C SER A 17 -5.07 -29.78 -36.13
N LYS A 18 -5.85 -29.18 -35.22
CA LYS A 18 -6.56 -27.91 -35.46
C LYS A 18 -6.01 -26.72 -34.68
N HIS A 19 -5.29 -26.98 -33.60
CA HIS A 19 -4.77 -25.95 -32.69
C HIS A 19 -3.30 -26.18 -32.35
N LEU A 20 -2.52 -26.75 -33.28
CA LEU A 20 -1.11 -27.07 -33.06
C LEU A 20 -0.29 -25.83 -32.69
N ASP A 21 -0.52 -24.72 -33.38
CA ASP A 21 0.21 -23.46 -33.15
C ASP A 21 -0.04 -22.94 -31.73
N LYS A 22 -1.30 -22.91 -31.28
CA LYS A 22 -1.65 -22.53 -29.91
C LYS A 22 -1.06 -23.48 -28.86
N ILE A 23 -0.98 -24.77 -29.17
CA ILE A 23 -0.35 -25.75 -28.27
C ILE A 23 1.16 -25.47 -28.19
N ASN A 24 1.80 -25.17 -29.32
CA ASN A 24 3.22 -24.85 -29.35
C ASN A 24 3.53 -23.54 -28.63
N ASP A 25 2.73 -22.48 -28.83
CA ASP A 25 2.86 -21.21 -28.12
C ASP A 25 2.75 -21.42 -26.60
N ILE A 26 1.75 -22.19 -26.15
CA ILE A 26 1.58 -22.56 -24.74
C ILE A 26 2.78 -23.37 -24.23
N LEU A 27 3.31 -24.30 -25.04
CA LEU A 27 4.46 -25.11 -24.66
C LEU A 27 5.75 -24.29 -24.59
N GLU A 28 5.93 -23.31 -25.47
CA GLU A 28 7.04 -22.36 -25.44
C GLU A 28 6.97 -21.47 -24.20
N GLU A 29 5.79 -20.91 -23.92
CA GLU A 29 5.54 -20.07 -22.74
C GLU A 29 5.71 -20.86 -21.42
N ILE A 30 5.25 -22.12 -21.39
CA ILE A 30 5.49 -23.05 -20.27
C ILE A 30 6.97 -23.41 -20.16
N SER A 31 7.67 -23.61 -21.28
CA SER A 31 9.10 -23.90 -21.30
C SER A 31 9.91 -22.74 -20.73
N GLU A 32 9.62 -21.51 -21.14
CA GLU A 32 10.24 -20.29 -20.59
C GLU A 32 9.97 -20.11 -19.09
N LEU A 33 8.75 -20.44 -18.63
CA LEU A 33 8.41 -20.43 -17.20
C LEU A 33 9.10 -21.55 -16.40
N LEU A 34 9.53 -22.62 -17.07
CA LEU A 34 10.20 -23.78 -16.47
C LEU A 34 11.72 -23.71 -16.55
N GLU A 35 12.29 -22.83 -17.38
CA GLU A 35 13.73 -22.66 -17.44
C GLU A 35 14.27 -22.03 -16.15
N PHE A 36 15.06 -22.81 -15.42
CA PHE A 36 15.71 -22.32 -14.23
C PHE A 36 16.72 -21.22 -14.61
N SER A 37 16.52 -20.04 -14.03
CA SER A 37 17.49 -18.95 -14.02
C SER A 37 18.04 -18.72 -12.61
N GLU A 38 19.36 -18.63 -12.49
CA GLU A 38 20.05 -18.33 -11.21
C GLU A 38 19.62 -16.97 -10.65
N GLU A 39 19.40 -15.99 -11.53
CA GLU A 39 18.85 -14.67 -11.19
C GLU A 39 17.44 -14.78 -10.59
N ILE A 40 16.55 -15.55 -11.23
CA ILE A 40 15.17 -15.73 -10.76
C ILE A 40 15.16 -16.49 -9.43
N PHE A 41 15.98 -17.53 -9.29
CA PHE A 41 16.13 -18.27 -8.04
C PHE A 41 16.59 -17.35 -6.90
N LYS A 42 17.63 -16.55 -7.14
CA LYS A 42 18.15 -15.60 -6.16
C LYS A 42 17.09 -14.56 -5.74
N LYS A 43 16.31 -14.05 -6.70
CA LYS A 43 15.20 -13.13 -6.43
C LYS A 43 14.11 -13.78 -5.58
N LYS A 44 13.73 -15.02 -5.87
CA LYS A 44 12.75 -15.79 -5.07
C LYS A 44 13.27 -16.07 -3.65
N LEU A 45 14.56 -16.41 -3.51
CA LEU A 45 15.20 -16.63 -2.22
C LEU A 45 15.23 -15.35 -1.37
N LEU A 46 15.61 -14.22 -1.96
CA LEU A 46 15.55 -12.91 -1.31
C LEU A 46 14.12 -12.55 -0.87
N ASN A 47 13.13 -12.80 -1.72
CA ASN A 47 11.73 -12.52 -1.39
C ASN A 47 11.30 -13.32 -0.16
N TRP A 48 11.57 -14.63 -0.12
CA TRP A 48 11.28 -15.48 1.03
C TRP A 48 11.94 -14.97 2.32
N ILE A 49 13.21 -14.56 2.25
CA ILE A 49 13.92 -14.00 3.42
C ILE A 49 13.20 -12.77 3.96
N VAL A 50 12.76 -11.87 3.08
CA VAL A 50 12.11 -10.61 3.46
C VAL A 50 10.67 -10.84 3.94
N THR A 51 9.90 -11.70 3.27
CA THR A 51 8.48 -11.89 3.60
C THR A 51 8.28 -12.58 4.94
N ASP A 52 9.16 -13.51 5.29
CA ASP A 52 9.05 -14.31 6.51
C ASP A 52 10.10 -13.93 7.57
N ASP A 53 10.74 -12.77 7.44
CA ASP A 53 11.81 -12.25 8.33
C ASP A 53 12.85 -13.33 8.69
N GLN A 54 13.29 -14.10 7.69
CA GLN A 54 14.20 -15.21 7.91
C GLN A 54 15.61 -14.69 8.20
N ALA A 55 16.30 -15.37 9.13
CA ALA A 55 17.71 -15.10 9.33
C ALA A 55 18.51 -15.38 8.05
N PHE A 56 19.42 -14.48 7.67
CA PHE A 56 20.26 -14.67 6.47
C PHE A 56 21.09 -15.96 6.51
N ILE A 57 21.47 -16.39 7.73
CA ILE A 57 22.25 -17.61 7.95
C ILE A 57 21.45 -18.87 7.57
N SER A 58 20.12 -18.80 7.51
CA SER A 58 19.27 -19.93 7.14
C SER A 58 19.61 -20.50 5.75
N ILE A 59 20.14 -19.70 4.82
CA ILE A 59 20.57 -20.19 3.49
C ILE A 59 21.89 -20.95 3.53
N GLU A 60 22.67 -20.78 4.60
CA GLU A 60 23.93 -21.48 4.86
C GLU A 60 23.73 -22.74 5.70
N ASN A 61 22.49 -23.01 6.14
CA ASN A 61 22.16 -24.22 6.85
C ASN A 61 22.46 -25.46 5.99
N PRO A 62 23.28 -26.41 6.46
CA PRO A 62 23.69 -27.58 5.68
C PRO A 62 22.51 -28.43 5.17
N ALA A 63 21.52 -28.70 6.02
CA ALA A 63 20.35 -29.51 5.65
C ALA A 63 19.49 -28.80 4.59
N PHE A 64 19.34 -27.48 4.69
CA PHE A 64 18.66 -26.69 3.66
C PHE A 64 19.42 -26.74 2.32
N GLN A 65 20.75 -26.61 2.35
CA GLN A 65 21.57 -26.71 1.15
C GLN A 65 21.54 -28.10 0.52
N GLU A 66 21.44 -29.17 1.31
CA GLU A 66 21.25 -30.53 0.80
C GLU A 66 19.93 -30.68 0.04
N ILE A 67 18.83 -30.14 0.58
CA ILE A 67 17.54 -30.13 -0.12
C ILE A 67 17.68 -29.40 -1.47
N LEU A 68 18.32 -28.23 -1.49
CA LEU A 68 18.51 -27.48 -2.73
C LEU A 68 19.40 -28.21 -3.75
N LYS A 69 20.48 -28.85 -3.29
CA LYS A 69 21.37 -29.66 -4.15
C LYS A 69 20.69 -30.93 -4.66
N TYR A 70 19.80 -31.52 -3.88
CA TYR A 70 18.98 -32.65 -4.31
C TYR A 70 18.04 -32.23 -5.45
N LEU A 71 17.41 -31.06 -5.33
CA LEU A 71 16.56 -30.51 -6.39
C LEU A 71 17.37 -30.14 -7.65
N ARG A 72 18.58 -29.59 -7.47
CA ARG A 72 19.48 -29.25 -8.58
C ARG A 72 20.94 -29.27 -8.13
N SER A 73 21.69 -30.26 -8.60
CA SER A 73 23.08 -30.52 -8.16
C SER A 73 24.04 -29.35 -8.43
N ASN A 74 23.86 -28.64 -9.55
CA ASN A 74 24.72 -27.52 -9.95
C ASN A 74 24.23 -26.15 -9.46
N ILE A 75 23.32 -26.10 -8.47
CA ILE A 75 22.81 -24.84 -7.94
C ILE A 75 23.92 -24.08 -7.19
N LYS A 76 24.09 -22.80 -7.54
CA LYS A 76 24.99 -21.90 -6.83
C LYS A 76 24.20 -21.15 -5.77
N ILE A 77 24.55 -21.40 -4.51
CA ILE A 77 23.93 -20.74 -3.37
C ILE A 77 24.87 -19.61 -2.94
N SER A 78 24.38 -18.38 -2.99
CA SER A 78 25.12 -17.22 -2.50
C SER A 78 25.28 -17.29 -0.97
N SER A 79 26.39 -16.79 -0.45
CA SER A 79 26.56 -16.67 1.01
C SER A 79 25.62 -15.63 1.60
N ALA A 80 25.36 -15.75 2.90
CA ALA A 80 24.54 -14.80 3.67
C ALA A 80 25.07 -13.37 3.53
N ALA A 81 26.40 -13.19 3.50
CA ALA A 81 27.03 -11.88 3.30
C ALA A 81 26.72 -11.27 1.92
N ILE A 82 26.74 -12.09 0.85
CA ILE A 82 26.41 -11.63 -0.50
C ILE A 82 24.93 -11.26 -0.59
N ILE A 83 24.05 -12.12 -0.06
CA ILE A 83 22.60 -11.87 -0.02
C ILE A 83 22.27 -10.59 0.75
N ARG A 84 22.90 -10.37 1.90
CA ARG A 84 22.74 -9.13 2.68
C ARG A 84 23.15 -7.91 1.87
N LYS A 85 24.33 -7.94 1.23
CA LYS A 85 24.81 -6.85 0.38
C LYS A 85 23.86 -6.57 -0.79
N GLU A 86 23.26 -7.62 -1.36
CA GLU A 86 22.26 -7.47 -2.42
C GLU A 86 20.97 -6.82 -1.91
N LEU A 87 20.50 -7.26 -0.73
CA LEU A 87 19.31 -6.70 -0.10
C LEU A 87 19.51 -5.22 0.22
N ASP A 88 20.66 -4.84 0.80
CA ASP A 88 20.98 -3.45 1.12
C ASP A 88 20.97 -2.59 -0.15
N LYS A 89 21.55 -3.08 -1.26
CA LYS A 89 21.50 -2.38 -2.56
C LYS A 89 20.08 -2.24 -3.08
N ASN A 90 19.28 -3.30 -3.02
CA ASN A 90 17.89 -3.28 -3.47
C ASN A 90 17.07 -2.31 -2.61
N PHE A 91 17.27 -2.32 -1.30
CA PHE A 91 16.65 -1.38 -0.38
C PHE A 91 17.01 0.06 -0.72
N ASP A 92 18.29 0.38 -0.91
CA ASP A 92 18.72 1.73 -1.26
C ASP A 92 18.15 2.19 -2.61
N LYS A 93 18.07 1.29 -3.59
CA LYS A 93 17.44 1.56 -4.88
C LYS A 93 15.95 1.86 -4.70
N THR A 94 15.20 0.97 -4.08
CA THR A 94 13.76 1.14 -3.85
C THR A 94 13.46 2.36 -2.99
N LYS A 95 14.29 2.64 -1.97
CA LYS A 95 14.19 3.85 -1.15
C LYS A 95 14.37 5.11 -1.99
N LYS A 96 15.31 5.14 -2.93
CA LYS A 96 15.50 6.27 -3.86
C LYS A 96 14.30 6.43 -4.79
N GLU A 97 13.79 5.33 -5.35
CA GLU A 97 12.61 5.33 -6.22
C GLU A 97 11.39 5.87 -5.46
N ILE A 98 11.09 5.30 -4.29
CA ILE A 98 10.02 5.79 -3.41
C ILE A 98 10.26 7.26 -3.07
N LYS A 99 11.47 7.69 -2.69
CA LYS A 99 11.75 9.10 -2.40
C LYS A 99 11.48 10.02 -3.60
N GLN A 100 11.72 9.55 -4.83
CA GLN A 100 11.41 10.31 -6.04
C GLN A 100 9.90 10.41 -6.30
N GLU A 101 9.14 9.37 -5.97
CA GLU A 101 7.67 9.38 -6.01
C GLU A 101 7.08 10.24 -4.88
N LEU A 102 7.70 10.23 -3.69
CA LEU A 102 7.25 10.95 -2.49
C LEU A 102 7.66 12.43 -2.44
N LYS A 103 7.98 13.07 -3.59
CA LYS A 103 8.50 14.46 -3.64
C LYS A 103 7.63 15.48 -2.91
N LEU A 104 6.32 15.28 -2.86
CA LEU A 104 5.38 16.05 -2.03
C LEU A 104 4.09 15.26 -1.84
N LEU A 105 3.93 14.59 -0.70
CA LEU A 105 2.74 13.78 -0.39
C LEU A 105 1.52 14.63 -0.03
N ALA A 106 1.69 15.55 0.92
CA ALA A 106 0.65 16.45 1.39
C ALA A 106 1.26 17.65 2.11
N ILE A 107 0.51 18.75 2.17
CA ILE A 107 0.82 19.93 2.97
C ILE A 107 -0.18 19.98 4.13
N THR A 108 0.35 20.12 5.35
CA THR A 108 -0.44 20.34 6.56
C THR A 108 -0.38 21.82 6.93
N CYS A 109 -1.54 22.44 7.16
CA CYS A 109 -1.63 23.83 7.61
C CYS A 109 -2.89 24.04 8.45
N ASP A 110 -2.99 25.20 9.10
CA ASP A 110 -4.21 25.59 9.79
C ASP A 110 -5.38 25.82 8.80
N ASN A 111 -6.58 25.98 9.33
CA ASN A 111 -7.79 26.11 8.51
C ASN A 111 -8.10 27.58 8.17
N ALA A 112 -7.17 28.51 8.38
CA ALA A 112 -7.41 29.90 8.07
C ALA A 112 -7.50 30.11 6.55
N SER A 113 -8.36 31.04 6.12
CA SER A 113 -8.63 31.29 4.69
C SER A 113 -7.40 31.74 3.89
N ASN A 114 -6.39 32.30 4.56
CA ASN A 114 -5.11 32.65 3.93
C ASN A 114 -4.30 31.39 3.55
N MET A 115 -4.42 30.29 4.30
CA MET A 115 -3.77 29.02 3.95
C MET A 115 -4.39 28.39 2.71
N ASP A 116 -5.71 28.47 2.55
CA ASP A 116 -6.38 28.01 1.32
C ASP A 116 -5.85 28.76 0.08
N LYS A 117 -5.66 30.09 0.18
CA LYS A 117 -5.06 30.90 -0.90
C LYS A 117 -3.59 30.53 -1.17
N MET A 118 -2.79 30.36 -0.11
CA MET A 118 -1.39 29.93 -0.24
C MET A 118 -1.29 28.59 -1.00
N LEU A 119 -2.12 27.61 -0.64
CA LEU A 119 -2.12 26.30 -1.30
C LEU A 119 -2.58 26.36 -2.75
N GLN A 120 -3.51 27.27 -3.09
CA GLN A 120 -3.90 27.52 -4.48
C GLN A 120 -2.71 28.05 -5.30
N TYR A 121 -1.92 28.97 -4.74
CA TYR A 121 -0.69 29.46 -5.40
C TYR A 121 0.34 28.34 -5.59
N ILE A 122 0.52 27.47 -4.59
CA ILE A 122 1.44 26.33 -4.68
C ILE A 122 0.95 25.32 -5.74
N SER A 123 -0.34 24.99 -5.77
CA SER A 123 -0.93 24.07 -6.75
C SER A 123 -0.88 24.62 -8.18
N SER A 124 -0.86 25.94 -8.35
CA SER A 124 -0.73 26.60 -9.65
C SER A 124 0.71 26.56 -10.20
N ASN A 125 1.71 26.20 -9.39
CA ASN A 125 3.10 26.12 -9.82
C ASN A 125 3.36 24.82 -10.60
N LYS A 126 3.61 24.92 -11.91
CA LYS A 126 3.86 23.77 -12.80
C LYS A 126 5.07 22.92 -12.41
N ASN A 127 6.00 23.45 -11.62
CA ASN A 127 7.18 22.72 -11.15
C ASN A 127 6.91 21.88 -9.90
N ILE A 128 5.72 21.99 -9.31
CA ILE A 128 5.31 21.26 -8.11
C ILE A 128 4.11 20.39 -8.46
N ASN A 129 4.28 19.06 -8.38
CA ASN A 129 3.17 18.14 -8.52
C ASN A 129 2.35 18.13 -7.22
N PHE A 130 1.39 19.06 -7.11
CA PHE A 130 0.54 19.24 -5.93
C PHE A 130 -0.93 19.45 -6.30
N ASN A 131 -1.79 18.58 -5.81
CA ASN A 131 -3.25 18.65 -5.95
C ASN A 131 -3.89 19.01 -4.60
N ILE A 132 -4.36 20.25 -4.49
CA ILE A 132 -4.99 20.78 -3.28
C ILE A 132 -6.16 19.93 -2.75
N LYS A 133 -6.91 19.22 -3.61
CA LYS A 133 -8.07 18.42 -3.16
C LYS A 133 -7.67 17.17 -2.38
N ASN A 134 -6.58 16.53 -2.80
CA ASN A 134 -6.15 15.24 -2.26
C ASN A 134 -4.93 15.35 -1.34
N GLN A 135 -4.25 16.49 -1.34
CA GLN A 135 -2.96 16.69 -0.68
C GLN A 135 -2.96 17.87 0.30
N HIS A 136 -4.11 18.47 0.59
CA HIS A 136 -4.27 19.42 1.69
C HIS A 136 -4.80 18.69 2.93
N ILE A 137 -3.99 18.64 3.98
CA ILE A 137 -4.41 18.14 5.30
C ILE A 137 -4.66 19.34 6.21
N ARG A 138 -5.92 19.51 6.61
CA ARG A 138 -6.35 20.55 7.54
C ARG A 138 -5.93 20.23 8.98
N CYS A 139 -5.81 21.25 9.82
CA CYS A 139 -5.46 21.08 11.22
C CYS A 139 -6.57 20.34 11.98
N PHE A 140 -6.25 19.14 12.47
CA PHE A 140 -7.20 18.27 13.18
C PHE A 140 -7.77 18.95 14.43
N ALA A 141 -6.93 19.60 15.24
CA ALA A 141 -7.37 20.32 16.43
C ALA A 141 -8.37 21.44 16.10
N HIS A 142 -8.17 22.14 14.97
CA HIS A 142 -9.09 23.17 14.52
C HIS A 142 -10.44 22.58 14.09
N ILE A 143 -10.44 21.43 13.39
CA ILE A 143 -11.68 20.74 13.00
C ILE A 143 -12.49 20.34 14.24
N ILE A 144 -11.83 19.78 15.27
CA ILE A 144 -12.50 19.42 16.52
C ILE A 144 -13.07 20.66 17.21
N ASN A 145 -12.34 21.77 17.24
CA ASN A 145 -12.82 23.02 17.82
C ASN A 145 -14.05 23.58 17.08
N LEU A 146 -14.07 23.53 15.74
CA LEU A 146 -15.23 23.93 14.95
C LEU A 146 -16.45 23.04 15.24
N ALA A 147 -16.27 21.71 15.22
CA ALA A 147 -17.33 20.76 15.51
C ALA A 147 -17.90 20.95 16.93
N ALA A 148 -17.04 21.19 17.92
CA ALA A 148 -17.47 21.47 19.30
C ALA A 148 -18.26 22.79 19.37
N ARG A 149 -17.78 23.86 18.72
CA ARG A 149 -18.47 25.15 18.68
C ARG A 149 -19.83 25.04 18.01
N ASP A 150 -19.94 24.31 16.91
CA ASP A 150 -21.23 24.13 16.20
C ASP A 150 -22.21 23.29 17.02
N LEU A 151 -21.74 22.22 17.67
CA LEU A 151 -22.56 21.45 18.62
C LEU A 151 -23.08 22.32 19.77
N ILE A 152 -22.22 23.16 20.34
CA ILE A 152 -22.61 24.06 21.43
C ILE A 152 -23.68 25.05 20.95
N LYS A 153 -23.55 25.61 19.74
CA LYS A 153 -24.58 26.50 19.16
C LYS A 153 -25.91 25.79 18.96
N GLU A 154 -25.91 24.56 18.45
CA GLU A 154 -27.16 23.79 18.27
C GLU A 154 -27.83 23.48 19.61
N LEU A 155 -27.05 23.11 20.63
CA LEU A 155 -27.56 22.88 21.97
C LEU A 155 -28.14 24.16 22.57
N TYR A 156 -27.47 25.29 22.37
CA TYR A 156 -27.93 26.59 22.83
C TYR A 156 -29.23 27.03 22.13
N PHE A 157 -29.33 26.89 20.81
CA PHE A 157 -30.55 27.17 20.06
C PHE A 157 -31.73 26.33 20.55
N LYS A 158 -31.50 25.05 20.86
CA LYS A 158 -32.53 24.18 21.46
C LYS A 158 -32.90 24.68 22.86
N ILE A 159 -31.92 25.02 23.68
CA ILE A 159 -32.15 25.53 25.04
C ILE A 159 -32.97 26.83 25.00
N GLU A 160 -32.67 27.79 24.12
CA GLU A 160 -33.46 29.02 23.98
C GLU A 160 -34.91 28.71 23.55
N PHE A 161 -35.12 27.79 22.61
CA PHE A 161 -36.45 27.33 22.22
C PHE A 161 -37.24 26.65 23.36
N TYR A 162 -36.55 25.96 24.27
CA TYR A 162 -37.17 25.38 25.47
C TYR A 162 -37.37 26.42 26.58
N ASN A 163 -36.51 27.44 26.67
CA ASN A 163 -36.54 28.45 27.72
C ASN A 163 -37.62 29.54 27.51
N ASP A 164 -38.16 29.68 26.30
CA ASP A 164 -39.45 30.35 26.11
C ASP A 164 -40.58 29.67 26.92
N ASN A 165 -40.35 28.47 27.45
CA ASN A 165 -41.25 27.75 28.37
C ASN A 165 -40.67 27.41 29.76
N ASP A 166 -39.40 27.69 30.10
CA ASP A 166 -38.86 27.57 31.48
C ASP A 166 -37.45 28.19 31.67
N ILE A 167 -37.22 28.91 32.77
CA ILE A 167 -36.06 29.83 32.96
C ILE A 167 -34.75 29.10 33.33
N LEU A 168 -33.75 29.09 32.43
CA LEU A 168 -32.33 28.94 32.83
C LEU A 168 -31.76 30.30 33.25
N LYS A 169 -30.91 30.31 34.29
CA LYS A 169 -30.39 31.54 34.92
C LYS A 169 -29.26 32.15 34.08
N ASP A 170 -29.34 33.45 33.84
CA ASP A 170 -28.40 34.28 33.04
C ASP A 170 -26.90 34.01 33.24
N LYS A 171 -26.47 33.60 34.44
CA LYS A 171 -25.05 33.36 34.76
C LYS A 171 -24.43 32.17 34.02
N ASP A 172 -25.21 31.13 33.72
CA ASP A 172 -24.70 29.96 33.00
C ASP A 172 -24.55 30.26 31.49
N ILE A 173 -25.46 31.10 30.96
CA ILE A 173 -25.42 31.61 29.58
C ILE A 173 -24.17 32.49 29.37
N GLU A 174 -23.90 33.40 30.31
CA GLU A 174 -22.75 34.31 30.24
C GLU A 174 -21.39 33.58 30.29
N LYS A 175 -21.30 32.52 31.11
CA LYS A 175 -20.09 31.70 31.23
C LYS A 175 -19.83 30.86 29.97
N LEU A 176 -20.90 30.39 29.31
CA LEU A 176 -20.84 29.64 28.05
C LEU A 176 -20.52 30.54 26.85
N ASN A 177 -21.09 31.76 26.78
CA ASN A 177 -20.76 32.74 25.74
C ASN A 177 -19.27 33.09 25.74
N ASN A 178 -18.66 33.20 26.91
CA ASN A 178 -17.22 33.41 27.05
C ASN A 178 -16.37 32.22 26.55
N ILE A 179 -16.92 31.01 26.45
CA ILE A 179 -16.22 29.83 25.88
C ILE A 179 -16.38 29.78 24.36
N ILE A 180 -17.52 30.24 23.82
CA ILE A 180 -17.83 30.23 22.38
C ILE A 180 -17.10 31.35 21.62
N PHE A 181 -17.06 32.56 22.21
CA PHE A 181 -16.53 33.78 21.58
C PHE A 181 -15.10 34.13 21.98
N ARG A 182 -14.41 33.26 22.72
CA ARG A 182 -12.95 33.24 22.83
C ARG A 182 -12.34 32.39 21.72
#